data_AF-A0AAN8J2U7-F1
#
_entry.id   AF-A0AAN8J2U7-F1
#
_cell.length_a   1.000
_cell.length_b   1.000
_cell.length_c   1.000
_cell.angle_alpha   90.00
_cell.angle_beta   90.00
_cell.angle_gamma   90.00
#
_symmetry.space_group_name_H-M   'P 1'
#
loop_
_entity.id
_entity.type
_entity.pdbx_description
1 polymer ?
#
loop_
_entity_poly.entity_id
_entity_poly.type
_entity_poly.pdbx_seq_one_letter_code
_entity_poly.pdbx_strand_id
1 'polypeptide(L)'
;MKSRLLQYSFTTLVISLVSEMVHGDKSLLQGKGYYIFYNNRTYYFDEHPAIRNDEQLCNISASLFFKSNYEDARNRNAVNHNILQYPNKTDAKTIIWTCHFLAEHCCGNTCCARQGIPGAIHKLILQTNWLYAAMVAFLFVIATFLCCFIILSFTSCLCCIYNQKKKSESEAMTMSAEAGEA
;
A
#
# COMPACT_ATOMS: atom_id res chain seq x y z
N MET A 1 2.98 14.02 -35.37
CA MET A 1 2.17 13.17 -34.47
C MET A 1 2.92 12.99 -33.16
N LYS A 2 2.28 13.34 -32.04
CA LYS A 2 2.86 13.51 -30.69
C LYS A 2 3.16 12.16 -30.03
N SER A 3 4.42 11.88 -29.75
CA SER A 3 4.84 10.81 -28.84
C SER A 3 4.68 11.27 -27.39
N ARG A 4 3.80 10.59 -26.64
CA ARG A 4 3.65 10.74 -25.19
C ARG A 4 4.59 9.75 -24.50
N LEU A 5 5.76 10.23 -24.11
CA LEU A 5 6.69 9.55 -23.21
C LEU A 5 6.97 10.55 -22.10
N LEU A 6 6.39 10.31 -20.91
CA LEU A 6 6.77 10.81 -19.57
C LEU A 6 5.52 10.90 -18.70
N GLN A 7 5.31 9.91 -17.81
CA GLN A 7 4.54 10.11 -16.56
C GLN A 7 4.68 8.92 -15.59
N TYR A 8 5.91 8.52 -15.29
CA TYR A 8 6.20 7.63 -14.16
C TYR A 8 7.48 8.08 -13.45
N SER A 9 7.47 9.26 -12.82
CA SER A 9 8.55 9.66 -11.89
C SER A 9 8.26 10.91 -11.04
N PHE A 10 7.05 11.04 -10.46
CA PHE A 10 6.77 12.18 -9.56
C PHE A 10 5.98 11.85 -8.28
N THR A 11 5.50 10.62 -8.11
CA THR A 11 4.72 10.25 -6.91
C THR A 11 5.56 9.76 -5.74
N THR A 12 6.85 9.46 -5.93
CA THR A 12 7.72 8.94 -4.85
C THR A 12 8.41 10.04 -4.03
N LEU A 13 8.31 11.31 -4.43
CA LEU A 13 9.05 12.41 -3.78
C LEU A 13 8.22 13.22 -2.77
N VAL A 14 6.91 12.96 -2.63
CA VAL A 14 6.02 13.75 -1.76
C VAL A 14 5.84 13.12 -0.36
N ILE A 15 6.31 11.89 -0.14
CA ILE A 15 6.13 11.19 1.14
C ILE A 15 7.30 11.49 2.13
N SER A 16 8.40 12.08 1.69
CA SER A 16 9.54 12.42 2.57
C SER A 16 9.49 13.80 3.23
N LEU A 17 8.47 14.63 2.99
CA LEU A 17 8.41 16.01 3.51
C LEU A 17 7.45 16.21 4.70
N VAL A 18 6.91 15.15 5.30
CA VAL A 18 6.09 15.24 6.53
C VAL A 18 6.65 14.37 7.67
N SER A 19 7.96 14.15 7.70
CA SER A 19 8.66 13.51 8.84
C SER A 19 9.52 14.47 9.65
N GLU A 20 9.55 15.75 9.28
CA GLU A 20 10.42 16.74 9.92
C GLU A 20 9.59 17.94 10.42
N MET A 21 8.59 17.65 11.26
CA MET A 21 8.00 18.67 12.12
C MET A 21 7.83 18.12 13.53
N VAL A 22 8.71 18.63 14.40
CA VAL A 22 8.54 18.79 15.85
C VAL A 22 8.87 17.57 16.73
N HIS A 23 10.17 17.23 16.77
CA HIS A 23 10.80 16.98 18.06
C HIS A 23 10.97 18.33 18.77
N GLY A 24 10.04 18.68 19.67
CA GLY A 24 10.17 19.89 20.47
C GLY A 24 8.84 20.42 21.01
N ASP A 25 8.33 19.80 22.07
CA ASP A 25 7.76 20.46 23.27
C ASP A 25 6.82 21.68 23.15
N LYS A 26 6.11 21.88 22.04
CA LYS A 26 5.08 22.91 21.95
C LYS A 26 3.81 22.35 21.36
N SER A 27 2.86 22.09 22.25
CA SER A 27 1.45 21.83 21.98
C SER A 27 0.87 22.97 21.13
N LEU A 28 0.72 22.72 19.83
CA LEU A 28 0.08 23.65 18.91
C LEU A 28 -1.44 23.52 19.06
N LEU A 29 -1.97 24.18 20.09
CA LEU A 29 -3.40 24.35 20.35
C LEU A 29 -3.98 25.43 19.43
N GLN A 30 -4.20 25.14 18.14
CA GLN A 30 -5.06 25.97 17.30
C GLN A 30 -5.79 25.13 16.24
N GLY A 31 -7.08 24.86 16.48
CA GLY A 31 -8.02 24.49 15.42
C GLY A 31 -9.01 23.37 15.77
N LYS A 32 -10.18 23.75 16.29
CA LYS A 32 -11.48 23.04 16.23
C LYS A 32 -11.61 21.60 16.77
N GLY A 33 -10.57 21.00 17.30
CA GLY A 33 -10.64 19.82 18.15
C GLY A 33 -9.51 19.89 19.16
N TYR A 34 -9.80 19.69 20.44
CA TYR A 34 -8.72 19.54 21.41
C TYR A 34 -8.13 18.17 21.18
N TYR A 35 -6.86 18.12 20.79
CA TYR A 35 -6.12 16.88 20.71
C TYR A 35 -4.69 17.06 21.22
N ILE A 36 -4.10 15.98 21.72
CA ILE A 36 -2.68 15.89 22.06
C ILE A 36 -2.05 14.78 21.22
N PHE A 37 -0.83 15.04 20.76
CA PHE A 37 -0.03 14.02 20.08
C PHE A 37 0.96 13.44 21.08
N TYR A 38 0.85 12.14 21.34
CA TYR A 38 1.68 11.43 22.30
C TYR A 38 1.94 10.01 21.82
N ASN A 39 3.18 9.51 21.95
CA ASN A 39 3.59 8.17 21.49
C ASN A 39 3.15 7.83 20.05
N ASN A 40 3.33 8.77 19.13
CA ASN A 40 2.94 8.64 17.72
C ASN A 40 1.42 8.41 17.50
N ARG A 41 0.58 8.85 18.45
CA ARG A 41 -0.88 8.76 18.39
C ARG A 41 -1.53 10.09 18.73
N THR A 42 -2.74 10.27 18.20
CA THR A 42 -3.59 11.43 18.48
C THR A 42 -4.64 11.04 19.50
N TYR A 43 -4.70 11.79 20.61
CA TYR A 43 -5.71 11.65 21.65
C TYR A 43 -6.62 12.87 21.59
N TYR A 44 -7.93 12.65 21.63
CA TYR A 44 -8.97 13.66 21.59
C TYR A 44 -9.60 13.80 22.97
N PHE A 45 -10.07 15.00 23.32
CA PHE A 45 -10.79 15.20 24.57
C PHE A 45 -12.30 15.13 24.33
N ASP A 46 -12.99 14.36 25.18
CA ASP A 46 -14.43 14.14 25.25
C ASP A 46 -15.12 13.52 24.01
N GLU A 47 -14.72 13.85 22.78
CA GLU A 47 -15.34 13.36 21.54
C GLU A 47 -14.30 13.12 20.42
N HIS A 48 -14.45 12.01 19.68
CA HIS A 48 -13.60 11.66 18.53
C HIS A 48 -14.32 11.98 17.22
N PRO A 49 -13.72 12.72 16.26
CA PRO A 49 -14.44 13.27 15.11
C PRO A 49 -14.96 12.23 14.11
N ALA A 50 -14.26 11.09 13.95
CA ALA A 50 -14.72 9.96 13.13
C ALA A 50 -13.88 8.72 13.42
N ILE A 51 -14.49 7.55 13.57
CA ILE A 51 -13.78 6.26 13.78
C ILE A 51 -13.75 5.51 12.45
N ARG A 52 -12.59 4.96 12.06
CA ARG A 52 -12.49 4.12 10.86
C ARG A 52 -13.00 2.71 11.13
N ASN A 53 -13.38 1.98 10.07
CA ASN A 53 -13.90 0.62 10.19
C ASN A 53 -12.89 -0.38 10.79
N ASP A 54 -11.59 -0.09 10.71
CA ASP A 54 -10.50 -0.91 11.24
C ASP A 54 -9.99 -0.43 12.62
N GLU A 55 -10.63 0.58 13.20
CA GLU A 55 -10.26 1.20 14.47
C GLU A 55 -11.32 0.92 15.54
N GLN A 56 -10.87 0.80 16.79
CA GLN A 56 -11.73 0.74 17.96
C GLN A 56 -11.45 1.93 18.87
N LEU A 57 -12.52 2.45 19.48
CA LEU A 57 -12.43 3.57 20.40
C LEU A 57 -11.96 3.09 21.76
N CYS A 58 -10.89 3.67 22.26
CA CYS A 58 -10.44 3.52 23.64
C CYS A 58 -10.68 4.83 24.36
N ASN A 59 -11.16 4.74 25.60
CA ASN A 59 -11.35 5.91 26.45
C ASN A 59 -10.82 5.64 27.85
N ILE A 60 -10.43 6.72 28.53
CA ILE A 60 -10.06 6.73 29.94
C ILE A 60 -10.47 8.08 30.52
N SER A 61 -10.69 8.17 31.84
CA SER A 61 -10.91 9.47 32.46
C SER A 61 -9.64 10.31 32.33
N ALA A 62 -9.79 11.61 32.08
CA ALA A 62 -8.65 12.51 31.99
C ALA A 62 -7.83 12.53 33.29
N SER A 63 -8.51 12.44 34.44
CA SER A 63 -7.85 12.32 35.75
C SER A 63 -6.92 11.11 35.85
N LEU A 64 -7.32 9.95 35.35
CA LEU A 64 -6.50 8.75 35.35
C LEU A 64 -5.37 8.85 34.32
N PHE A 65 -5.64 9.40 33.14
CA PHE A 65 -4.62 9.63 32.10
C PHE A 65 -3.49 10.53 32.59
N PHE A 66 -3.82 11.66 33.22
CA PHE A 66 -2.81 12.57 33.74
C PHE A 66 -2.09 11.99 34.94
N LYS A 67 -2.77 11.22 35.80
CA LYS A 67 -2.15 10.56 36.96
C LYS A 67 -1.10 9.53 36.54
N SER A 68 -1.41 8.67 35.56
CA SER A 68 -0.45 7.64 35.10
C SER A 68 0.77 8.26 34.43
N ASN A 69 0.56 9.28 33.59
CA ASN A 69 1.66 9.98 32.93
C ASN A 69 2.46 10.87 33.91
N TYR A 70 1.85 11.35 35.00
CA TYR A 70 2.55 12.12 36.03
C TYR A 70 3.62 11.27 36.74
N GLU A 71 3.31 10.02 37.06
CA GLU A 71 4.30 9.12 37.69
C GLU A 71 5.49 8.86 36.76
N ASP A 72 5.22 8.68 35.46
CA ASP A 72 6.26 8.53 34.44
C ASP A 72 7.06 9.82 34.21
N ALA A 73 6.42 10.99 34.19
CA ALA A 73 7.05 12.29 33.99
C ALA A 73 7.86 12.76 35.20
N ARG A 74 7.37 12.50 36.42
CA ARG A 74 8.09 12.79 37.69
C ARG A 74 9.43 12.07 37.72
N ASN A 75 9.49 10.84 37.24
CA ASN A 75 10.74 10.10 37.12
C ASN A 75 11.71 10.68 36.08
N ARG A 76 11.21 11.51 35.15
CA ARG A 76 11.99 12.12 34.05
C ARG A 76 12.38 13.59 34.29
N ASN A 77 12.13 14.16 35.48
CA ASN A 77 12.44 15.56 35.83
C ASN A 77 11.83 16.61 34.86
N ALA A 78 10.79 16.26 34.10
CA ALA A 78 10.26 17.10 33.04
C ALA A 78 8.89 17.70 33.42
N VAL A 79 8.91 19.02 33.65
CA VAL A 79 7.91 20.04 33.25
C VAL A 79 6.56 20.13 34.00
N ASN A 80 6.20 21.41 34.24
CA ASN A 80 4.94 21.93 34.78
C ASN A 80 3.69 21.32 34.16
N HIS A 81 2.87 20.68 34.99
CA HIS A 81 1.53 20.21 34.65
C HIS A 81 0.54 21.38 34.65
N ASN A 82 0.58 22.20 33.60
CA ASN A 82 -0.64 22.89 33.20
C ASN A 82 -1.60 21.81 32.69
N ILE A 83 -2.44 21.31 33.59
CA ILE A 83 -3.62 20.51 33.27
C ILE A 83 -4.27 21.18 32.06
N LEU A 84 -4.45 20.44 30.97
CA LEU A 84 -5.08 20.97 29.76
C LEU A 84 -6.53 21.34 30.10
N GLN A 85 -6.71 22.56 30.60
CA GLN A 85 -7.99 23.18 30.81
C GLN A 85 -8.49 23.64 29.45
N TYR A 86 -9.76 23.38 29.17
CA TYR A 86 -10.41 24.05 28.07
C TYR A 86 -10.30 25.58 28.26
N PRO A 87 -10.36 26.38 27.19
CA PRO A 87 -10.44 27.84 27.30
C PRO A 87 -11.58 28.32 28.20
N ASN A 88 -12.61 27.48 28.36
CA ASN A 88 -13.74 27.70 29.27
C ASN A 88 -13.43 27.32 30.74
N LYS A 89 -12.17 27.02 31.08
CA LYS A 89 -11.71 26.53 32.39
C LYS A 89 -12.42 25.27 32.89
N THR A 90 -13.12 24.57 32.01
CA THR A 90 -13.66 23.25 32.29
C THR A 90 -12.55 22.22 32.14
N ASP A 91 -12.48 21.29 33.08
CA ASP A 91 -11.57 20.16 32.97
C ASP A 91 -12.14 19.15 31.96
N ALA A 92 -11.27 18.55 31.16
CA ALA A 92 -11.66 17.44 30.30
C ALA A 92 -12.13 16.25 31.14
N LYS A 93 -13.20 15.57 30.71
CA LYS A 93 -13.74 14.43 31.46
C LYS A 93 -13.10 13.15 30.98
N THR A 94 -13.03 12.96 29.67
CA THR A 94 -12.49 11.76 29.04
C THR A 94 -11.45 12.08 28.00
N ILE A 95 -10.44 11.23 27.91
CA ILE A 95 -9.48 11.19 26.83
C ILE A 95 -9.82 10.00 25.97
N ILE A 96 -9.89 10.21 24.66
CA ILE A 96 -10.31 9.24 23.68
C ILE A 96 -9.20 9.08 22.64
N TRP A 97 -8.85 7.84 22.32
CA TRP A 97 -7.91 7.53 21.25
C TRP A 97 -8.39 6.28 20.50
N THR A 98 -7.74 5.97 19.40
CA THR A 98 -8.05 4.78 18.61
C THR A 98 -6.89 3.78 18.64
N CYS A 99 -7.26 2.50 18.69
CA CYS A 99 -6.36 1.37 18.46
C CYS A 99 -6.86 0.59 17.23
N HIS A 100 -5.97 -0.08 16.50
CA HIS A 100 -6.40 -0.92 15.39
C HIS A 100 -7.12 -2.18 15.91
N PHE A 101 -8.39 -2.37 15.55
CA PHE A 101 -9.24 -3.45 16.06
C PHE A 101 -8.63 -4.85 15.82
N LEU A 102 -7.95 -5.03 14.69
CA LEU A 102 -7.36 -6.31 14.31
C LEU A 102 -5.98 -6.54 14.92
N ALA A 103 -5.20 -5.51 15.23
CA ALA A 103 -3.80 -5.69 15.66
C ALA A 103 -3.62 -5.40 17.16
N GLU A 104 -4.50 -4.60 17.75
CA GLU A 104 -4.29 -3.96 19.04
C GLU A 104 -5.53 -4.08 19.94
N HIS A 105 -5.35 -3.83 21.23
CA HIS A 105 -6.42 -3.68 22.21
C HIS A 105 -6.11 -2.56 23.21
N CYS A 106 -7.15 -2.00 23.83
CA CYS A 106 -7.01 -0.93 24.82
C CYS A 106 -6.33 -1.46 26.10
N CYS A 107 -5.19 -0.87 26.48
CA CYS A 107 -4.41 -1.20 27.66
C CYS A 107 -4.12 0.06 28.50
N GLY A 108 -5.04 0.45 29.38
CA GLY A 108 -4.87 1.68 30.16
C GLY A 108 -4.86 2.90 29.25
N ASN A 109 -3.73 3.61 29.15
CA ASN A 109 -3.55 4.81 28.31
C ASN A 109 -2.82 4.53 26.97
N THR A 110 -2.58 3.26 26.63
CA THR A 110 -1.87 2.84 25.40
C THR A 110 -2.61 1.71 24.68
N CYS A 111 -2.15 1.40 23.47
CA CYS A 111 -2.60 0.24 22.69
C CYS A 111 -1.57 -0.89 22.83
N CYS A 112 -1.98 -2.06 23.31
CA CYS A 112 -1.13 -3.24 23.31
C CYS A 112 -1.39 -4.09 22.07
N ALA A 113 -0.35 -4.78 21.58
CA ALA A 113 -0.54 -5.85 20.61
C ALA A 113 -1.51 -6.91 21.16
N ARG A 114 -2.49 -7.32 20.37
CA ARG A 114 -3.43 -8.37 20.73
C ARG A 114 -2.66 -9.69 20.81
N GLN A 115 -2.41 -10.17 22.03
CA GLN A 115 -1.77 -11.47 22.25
C GLN A 115 -2.67 -12.55 21.65
N GLY A 116 -2.22 -13.17 20.56
CA GLY A 116 -3.00 -14.19 19.83
C GLY A 116 -2.98 -14.06 18.31
N ILE A 117 -2.52 -12.93 17.76
CA ILE A 117 -2.26 -12.81 16.32
C ILE A 117 -0.73 -12.86 16.15
N PRO A 118 -0.15 -14.04 15.87
CA PRO A 118 1.27 -14.13 15.66
C PRO A 118 1.63 -13.21 14.49
N GLY A 119 2.68 -12.39 14.66
CA GLY A 119 3.26 -11.59 13.56
C GLY A 119 3.66 -12.40 12.32
N ALA A 120 3.52 -13.74 12.39
CA ALA A 120 3.52 -14.65 11.26
C ALA A 120 2.47 -14.30 10.19
N ILE A 121 1.27 -13.83 10.54
CA ILE A 121 0.21 -13.59 9.53
C ILE A 121 0.57 -12.39 8.64
N HIS A 122 1.13 -11.33 9.20
CA HIS A 122 1.58 -10.17 8.42
C HIS A 122 2.76 -10.51 7.51
N LYS A 123 3.69 -11.38 7.96
CA LYS A 123 4.74 -11.94 7.10
C LYS A 123 4.17 -12.87 6.03
N LEU A 124 3.14 -13.66 6.35
CA LEU A 124 2.47 -14.54 5.39
C LEU A 124 1.82 -13.73 4.27
N ILE A 125 1.04 -12.69 4.58
CA ILE A 125 0.34 -11.87 3.58
C ILE A 125 1.35 -11.21 2.62
N LEU A 126 2.48 -10.71 3.14
CA LEU A 126 3.51 -10.12 2.31
C LEU A 126 4.21 -11.16 1.39
N GLN A 127 4.39 -12.39 1.87
CA GLN A 127 4.95 -13.48 1.06
C GLN A 127 3.95 -14.05 0.03
N THR A 128 2.66 -14.10 0.36
CA THR A 128 1.61 -14.59 -0.55
C THR A 128 1.46 -13.70 -1.78
N ASN A 129 1.57 -12.37 -1.61
CA ASN A 129 1.49 -11.43 -2.74
C ASN A 129 2.63 -11.60 -3.75
N TRP A 130 3.85 -11.88 -3.28
CA TRP A 130 4.99 -12.15 -4.16
C TRP A 130 4.78 -13.45 -4.95
N LEU A 131 4.30 -14.51 -4.29
CA LEU A 131 4.06 -15.79 -4.94
C LEU A 131 2.99 -15.67 -6.04
N TYR A 132 1.91 -14.94 -5.77
CA TYR A 132 0.85 -14.70 -6.75
C TYR A 132 1.38 -13.92 -7.97
N ALA A 133 2.16 -12.86 -7.75
CA ALA A 133 2.79 -12.11 -8.83
C ALA A 133 3.73 -12.98 -9.68
N ALA A 134 4.54 -13.83 -9.04
CA ALA A 134 5.42 -14.77 -9.73
C ALA A 134 4.64 -15.79 -10.56
N MET A 135 3.52 -16.33 -10.04
CA MET A 135 2.65 -17.25 -10.78
C MET A 135 2.04 -16.59 -12.02
N VAL A 136 1.53 -15.36 -11.90
CA VAL A 136 0.95 -14.62 -13.04
C VAL A 136 2.01 -14.34 -14.11
N ALA A 137 3.21 -13.90 -13.71
CA ALA A 137 4.32 -13.68 -14.64
C ALA A 137 4.73 -14.96 -15.37
N PHE A 138 4.80 -16.09 -14.66
CA PHE A 138 5.13 -17.38 -15.25
C PHE A 138 4.10 -17.85 -16.29
N LEU A 139 2.81 -17.71 -15.99
CA LEU A 139 1.73 -18.01 -16.93
C LEU A 139 1.81 -17.14 -18.20
N PHE A 140 2.19 -15.86 -18.06
CA PHE A 140 2.37 -14.97 -19.19
C PHE A 140 3.52 -15.42 -20.10
N VAL A 141 4.65 -15.82 -19.50
CA VAL A 141 5.79 -16.37 -20.25
C VAL A 141 5.38 -17.62 -21.03
N ILE A 142 4.70 -18.59 -20.40
CA ILE A 142 4.21 -19.79 -21.09
C ILE A 142 3.29 -19.43 -22.25
N ALA A 143 2.32 -18.53 -22.02
CA ALA A 143 1.38 -18.11 -23.06
C ALA A 143 2.11 -17.48 -24.27
N THR A 144 3.10 -16.61 -24.01
CA THR A 144 3.91 -16.01 -25.09
C THR A 144 4.74 -17.05 -25.84
N PHE A 145 5.35 -18.02 -25.15
CA PHE A 145 6.08 -19.10 -25.79
C PHE A 145 5.17 -19.94 -26.70
N LEU A 146 4.01 -20.36 -26.21
CA LEU A 146 3.04 -21.14 -27.01
C LEU A 146 2.55 -20.35 -28.24
N CYS A 147 2.30 -19.05 -28.09
CA CYS A 147 1.93 -18.18 -29.21
C CYS A 147 3.04 -18.13 -30.28
N CYS A 148 4.30 -17.96 -29.88
CA CYS A 148 5.44 -17.98 -30.80
C CYS A 148 5.59 -19.33 -31.52
N PHE A 149 5.41 -20.45 -30.82
CA PHE A 149 5.44 -21.78 -31.44
C PHE A 149 4.35 -21.96 -32.50
N ILE A 150 3.14 -21.45 -32.24
CA ILE A 150 2.03 -21.47 -33.20
C ILE A 150 2.39 -20.61 -34.43
N ILE A 151 2.87 -19.39 -34.25
CA ILE A 151 3.23 -18.52 -35.38
C ILE A 151 4.37 -19.13 -36.22
N LEU A 152 5.38 -19.72 -35.59
CA LEU A 152 6.49 -20.39 -36.27
C LEU A 152 6.04 -21.63 -37.05
N SER A 153 5.07 -22.39 -36.55
CA SER A 153 4.52 -23.55 -37.27
C SER A 153 3.63 -23.12 -38.45
N PHE A 154 2.83 -22.07 -38.30
CA PHE A 154 2.03 -21.52 -39.40
C PHE A 154 2.92 -20.94 -40.52
N THR A 155 3.96 -20.18 -40.16
CA THR A 155 4.87 -19.57 -41.14
C THR A 155 5.67 -20.62 -41.93
N SER A 156 6.16 -21.68 -41.27
CA SER A 156 6.82 -22.78 -41.97
C SER A 156 5.87 -23.54 -42.91
N CYS A 157 4.63 -23.77 -42.49
CA CYS A 157 3.60 -24.38 -43.33
C CYS A 157 3.28 -23.55 -44.58
N LEU A 158 3.06 -22.24 -44.41
CA LEU A 158 2.82 -21.32 -45.54
C LEU A 158 4.02 -21.25 -46.49
N CYS A 159 5.25 -21.29 -45.98
CA CYS A 159 6.46 -21.32 -46.79
C CYS A 159 6.54 -22.61 -47.64
N CYS A 160 6.19 -23.76 -47.07
CA CYS A 160 6.11 -25.03 -47.80
C CYS A 160 5.07 -24.97 -48.93
N ILE A 161 3.87 -24.45 -48.66
CA ILE A 161 2.80 -24.31 -49.67
C ILE A 161 3.25 -23.37 -50.80
N TYR A 162 3.89 -22.25 -50.44
CA TYR A 162 4.40 -21.29 -51.43
C TYR A 162 5.46 -21.89 -52.35
N ASN A 163 6.41 -22.65 -51.79
CA ASN A 163 7.45 -23.32 -52.57
C ASN A 163 6.89 -24.41 -53.50
N GLN A 164 5.88 -25.16 -53.06
CA GLN A 164 5.18 -26.13 -53.91
C GLN A 164 4.50 -25.45 -55.10
N LYS A 165 3.79 -24.34 -54.87
CA LYS A 165 3.13 -23.59 -55.93
C LYS A 165 4.11 -23.02 -56.97
N LYS A 166 5.23 -22.45 -56.50
CA LYS A 166 6.27 -21.93 -57.39
C LYS A 166 6.89 -23.03 -58.26
N LYS A 167 7.06 -24.24 -57.70
CA LYS A 167 7.56 -25.39 -58.44
C LYS A 167 6.61 -25.80 -59.57
N SER A 168 5.30 -25.90 -59.31
CA SER A 168 4.32 -26.26 -60.35
C SER A 168 4.23 -25.24 -61.49
N GLU A 169 4.39 -23.94 -61.19
CA GLU A 169 4.39 -22.90 -62.23
C GLU A 169 5.62 -22.98 -63.13
N SER A 170 6.79 -23.35 -62.58
CA SER A 170 8.00 -23.54 -63.39
C SER A 170 7.92 -24.73 -64.34
N GLU A 171 7.30 -25.84 -63.90
CA GLU A 171 7.11 -27.04 -64.72
C GLU A 171 6.08 -26.81 -65.85
N ALA A 172 5.05 -25.97 -65.61
CA ALA A 172 4.07 -25.61 -66.64
C ALA A 172 4.65 -24.73 -67.76
N MET A 173 5.62 -23.86 -67.46
CA MET A 173 6.29 -23.02 -68.46
C MET A 173 7.20 -23.84 -69.39
N THR A 174 7.88 -24.86 -68.87
CA THR A 174 8.73 -25.74 -69.69
C THR A 174 7.93 -26.55 -70.71
N MET A 175 6.72 -27.00 -70.39
CA MET A 175 5.86 -27.75 -71.34
C MET A 175 5.31 -26.87 -72.46
N SER A 176 5.12 -25.57 -72.22
CA SER A 176 4.63 -24.64 -73.24
C SER A 176 5.71 -24.26 -74.27
N ALA A 177 6.99 -24.34 -73.90
CA ALA A 177 8.10 -24.06 -74.81
C ALA A 177 8.30 -25.18 -75.85
N GLU A 178 8.12 -26.45 -75.46
CA GLU A 178 8.30 -27.61 -76.36
C GLU A 178 7.16 -27.75 -77.40
N ALA A 179 5.97 -27.23 -77.11
CA ALA A 179 4.82 -27.32 -78.02
C ALA A 179 4.86 -26.33 -79.21
N GLY A 180 5.81 -25.38 -79.24
CA GLY A 180 5.92 -24.34 -80.27
C GLY A 180 6.88 -24.63 -81.42
N GLU A 181 7.64 -25.74 -81.37
CA GLU A 181 8.64 -26.13 -82.40
C GLU A 181 8.18 -27.29 -83.31
N ALA A 182 6.95 -27.77 -83.15
CA ALA A 182 6.32 -28.80 -83.99
C ALA A 182 5.35 -28.18 -85.00
#